data_AF-A0A232LNQ3-F1
#
_entry.id   AF-A0A232LNQ3-F1
#
_cell.length_a   1.000
_cell.length_b   1.000
_cell.length_c   1.000
_cell.angle_alpha   90.00
_cell.angle_beta   90.00
_cell.angle_gamma   90.00
#
_symmetry.space_group_name_H-M   'P 1'
#
loop_
_entity.id
_entity.type
_entity.pdbx_description
1 polymer ?
#
loop_
_entity_poly.entity_id
_entity_poly.type
_entity_poly.pdbx_seq_one_letter_code
_entity_poly.pdbx_strand_id
1 'polypeptide(L)'
;MAPQAPVKIFKTVPASEAEWTKAAKVAKVHRISGNIKAIAECKQNNRRRESPAVDMQEVAQIVAWIKEYPNRTVQRILLSQDRDEIYISFAEYDNNWETYLCSGKVANAGFMVVNRFGPWRIGNVSKMRHFAEIILAFSLK
;
A
#
# COMPACT_ATOMS: atom_id res chain seq x y z
N MET A 1 0.59 4.25 30.10
CA MET A 1 0.99 3.92 28.71
C MET A 1 0.31 4.95 27.82
N ALA A 2 1.05 5.94 27.29
CA ALA A 2 0.45 7.02 26.50
C ALA A 2 0.05 6.49 25.10
N PRO A 3 -1.06 6.95 24.51
CA PRO A 3 -1.41 6.59 23.14
C PRO A 3 -0.33 7.12 22.19
N GLN A 4 0.26 6.23 21.38
CA GLN A 4 1.19 6.64 20.32
C GLN A 4 0.44 7.51 19.30
N ALA A 5 1.00 8.68 19.00
CA ALA A 5 0.48 9.56 17.97
C ALA A 5 0.42 8.84 16.60
N PRO A 6 -0.58 9.12 15.75
CA PRO A 6 -0.65 8.53 14.42
C PRO A 6 0.56 8.95 13.57
N VAL A 7 1.39 7.99 13.18
CA VAL A 7 2.47 8.19 12.20
C VAL A 7 1.84 8.51 10.84
N LYS A 8 1.99 9.75 10.39
CA LYS A 8 1.63 10.18 9.03
C LYS A 8 2.81 9.85 8.12
N ILE A 9 2.66 8.86 7.24
CA ILE A 9 3.73 8.42 6.32
C ILE A 9 4.02 9.47 5.23
N PHE A 10 3.15 10.48 5.03
CA PHE A 10 3.39 11.56 4.08
C PHE A 10 3.11 12.94 4.68
N LYS A 11 4.17 13.71 4.94
CA LYS A 11 4.20 15.18 4.94
C LYS A 11 5.54 15.64 4.35
N THR A 12 5.60 15.74 3.02
CA THR A 12 6.18 16.82 2.19
C THR A 12 6.58 16.30 0.80
N VAL A 13 5.98 16.86 -0.25
CA VAL A 13 6.60 16.98 -1.58
C VAL A 13 6.28 18.40 -2.06
N PRO A 14 7.27 19.29 -2.26
CA PRO A 14 7.03 20.58 -2.88
C PRO A 14 7.26 20.51 -4.40
N ALA A 15 6.22 20.80 -5.18
CA ALA A 15 6.25 21.60 -6.42
C ALA A 15 4.85 21.59 -7.09
N SER A 16 4.26 22.78 -7.21
CA SER A 16 2.99 23.15 -7.89
C SER A 16 1.72 22.37 -7.46
N GLU A 17 0.98 23.01 -6.57
CA GLU A 17 -0.08 22.53 -5.68
C GLU A 17 -1.46 22.28 -6.34
N ALA A 18 -1.55 22.14 -7.67
CA ALA A 18 -2.84 22.07 -8.36
C ALA A 18 -3.16 20.69 -9.00
N GLU A 19 -2.17 19.93 -9.44
CA GLU A 19 -2.40 18.68 -10.18
C GLU A 19 -2.49 17.44 -9.28
N TRP A 20 -1.71 17.38 -8.20
CA TRP A 20 -1.57 16.16 -7.38
C TRP A 20 -2.56 16.08 -6.21
N THR A 21 -3.18 17.19 -5.84
CA THR A 21 -4.10 17.34 -4.69
C THR A 21 -5.45 16.64 -4.90
N LYS A 22 -5.75 16.17 -6.12
CA LYS A 22 -6.96 15.38 -6.43
C LYS A 22 -6.79 13.87 -6.19
N ALA A 23 -5.57 13.34 -6.06
CA ALA A 23 -5.32 11.90 -6.14
C ALA A 23 -5.14 11.15 -4.79
N ALA A 24 -4.85 11.83 -3.67
CA ALA A 24 -4.54 11.14 -2.40
C ALA A 24 -5.29 11.75 -1.21
N LYS A 25 -6.40 11.14 -0.80
CA LYS A 25 -7.24 11.62 0.33
C LYS A 25 -6.98 10.89 1.65
N VAL A 26 -5.71 10.55 1.95
CA VAL A 26 -5.18 9.90 3.18
C VAL A 26 -4.98 8.39 3.04
N ALA A 27 -3.72 7.97 3.00
CA ALA A 27 -3.32 6.61 3.33
C ALA A 27 -3.43 6.40 4.85
N LYS A 28 -4.22 5.41 5.28
CA LYS A 28 -4.30 4.96 6.66
C LYS A 28 -3.41 3.75 6.86
N VAL A 29 -2.73 3.72 8.00
CA VAL A 29 -1.84 2.62 8.38
C VAL A 29 -2.57 1.76 9.39
N HIS A 30 -2.76 0.47 9.08
CA HIS A 30 -3.31 -0.46 10.06
C HIS A 30 -2.18 -1.03 10.92
N ARG A 31 -2.30 -0.91 12.25
CA ARG A 31 -1.32 -1.43 13.22
C ARG A 31 -1.94 -2.47 14.14
N ILE A 32 -1.26 -3.60 14.31
CA ILE A 32 -1.59 -4.62 15.31
C ILE A 32 -0.35 -4.81 16.17
N SER A 33 -0.49 -4.65 17.49
CA SER A 33 0.61 -4.74 18.47
C SER A 33 1.82 -3.85 18.12
N GLY A 34 1.56 -2.65 17.58
CA GLY A 34 2.58 -1.67 17.19
C GLY A 34 3.15 -1.83 15.77
N ASN A 35 3.00 -3.01 15.15
CA ASN A 35 3.52 -3.29 13.81
C ASN A 35 2.57 -2.82 12.71
N ILE A 36 3.10 -2.20 11.66
CA ILE A 36 2.32 -1.91 10.45
C ILE A 36 2.01 -3.24 9.77
N LYS A 37 0.72 -3.50 9.52
CA LYS A 37 0.24 -4.71 8.84
C LYS A 37 -0.22 -4.45 7.41
N ALA A 38 -0.75 -3.26 7.15
CA ALA A 38 -1.17 -2.85 5.81
C ALA A 38 -1.23 -1.31 5.68
N ILE A 39 -1.12 -0.86 4.44
CA ILE A 39 -1.53 0.49 4.02
C ILE A 39 -2.92 0.37 3.40
N ALA A 40 -3.83 1.27 3.76
CA ALA A 40 -5.15 1.37 3.15
C ALA A 40 -5.34 2.77 2.53
N GLU A 41 -5.65 2.84 1.25
CA GLU A 41 -5.89 4.10 0.52
C GLU A 41 -7.24 4.07 -0.21
N CYS A 42 -7.89 5.23 -0.30
CA CYS A 42 -9.14 5.40 -1.03
C CYS A 42 -9.05 6.59 -1.99
N LYS A 43 -9.47 6.40 -3.23
CA LYS A 43 -9.52 7.38 -4.31
C LYS A 43 -10.95 7.49 -4.84
N GLN A 44 -11.36 8.70 -5.19
CA GLN A 44 -12.73 8.98 -5.61
C GLN A 44 -13.01 8.55 -7.06
N ASN A 45 -11.98 8.55 -7.91
CA ASN A 45 -12.09 8.25 -9.33
C ASN A 45 -11.83 6.78 -9.64
N ASN A 46 -12.28 6.35 -10.82
CA ASN A 46 -11.99 5.02 -11.35
C ASN A 46 -10.51 4.92 -11.77
N ARG A 47 -9.82 3.87 -11.33
CA ARG A 47 -8.41 3.60 -11.67
C ARG A 47 -8.08 3.70 -13.16
N ARG A 48 -8.96 3.19 -14.03
CA ARG A 48 -8.74 3.19 -15.50
C ARG A 48 -8.49 4.59 -16.09
N ARG A 49 -8.92 5.65 -15.41
CA ARG A 49 -8.71 7.04 -15.87
C ARG A 49 -7.43 7.67 -15.31
N GLU A 50 -6.86 7.06 -14.28
CA GLU A 50 -5.76 7.63 -13.47
C GLU A 50 -4.49 6.76 -13.55
N SER A 51 -4.57 5.55 -14.12
CA SER A 51 -3.41 4.75 -14.48
C SER A 51 -2.66 5.42 -15.65
N PRO A 52 -1.31 5.44 -15.63
CA PRO A 52 -0.42 4.72 -14.71
C PRO A 52 -0.05 5.48 -13.42
N ALA A 53 -0.47 6.74 -13.26
CA ALA A 53 -0.02 7.59 -12.15
C ALA A 53 -0.40 7.02 -10.77
N VAL A 54 -1.59 6.45 -10.63
CA VAL A 54 -2.02 5.78 -9.39
C VAL A 54 -1.16 4.55 -9.09
N ASP A 55 -0.78 3.79 -10.11
CA ASP A 55 0.05 2.60 -9.94
C ASP A 55 1.46 2.99 -9.46
N MET A 56 2.03 4.05 -10.05
CA MET A 56 3.32 4.60 -9.61
C MET A 56 3.26 5.10 -8.16
N GLN A 57 2.19 5.80 -7.79
CA GLN A 57 1.99 6.30 -6.44
C GLN A 57 1.91 5.16 -5.42
N GLU A 58 1.09 4.14 -5.68
CA GLU A 58 0.91 2.99 -4.77
C GLU A 58 2.19 2.18 -4.61
N VAL A 59 2.92 1.95 -5.70
CA VAL A 59 4.23 1.29 -5.66
C VAL A 59 5.22 2.13 -4.85
N ALA A 60 5.27 3.44 -5.05
CA ALA A 60 6.15 4.33 -4.30
C ALA A 60 5.84 4.31 -2.79
N GLN A 61 4.56 4.21 -2.40
CA GLN A 61 4.17 4.07 -1.00
C GLN A 61 4.68 2.77 -0.37
N ILE A 62 4.60 1.66 -1.10
CA ILE A 62 5.12 0.36 -0.64
C ILE A 62 6.65 0.42 -0.50
N VAL A 63 7.34 0.97 -1.50
CA VAL A 63 8.81 1.14 -1.47
C VAL A 63 9.23 2.00 -0.27
N ALA A 64 8.54 3.12 -0.04
CA ALA A 64 8.80 3.98 1.12
C ALA A 64 8.58 3.22 2.45
N TRP A 65 7.52 2.41 2.55
CA TRP A 65 7.28 1.59 3.74
C TRP A 65 8.39 0.55 3.97
N ILE A 66 8.83 -0.16 2.93
CA ILE A 66 9.93 -1.14 3.05
C ILE A 66 11.21 -0.46 3.51
N LYS A 67 11.54 0.70 2.93
CA LYS A 67 12.77 1.43 3.25
C LYS A 67 12.77 1.99 4.67
N GLU A 68 11.66 2.56 5.13
CA GLU A 68 11.55 3.18 6.46
C GLU A 68 11.46 2.13 7.57
N TYR A 69 10.82 1.00 7.29
CA TYR A 69 10.60 -0.08 8.25
C TYR A 69 11.03 -1.42 7.66
N PRO A 70 12.34 -1.68 7.52
CA PRO A 70 12.84 -2.93 6.98
C PRO A 70 12.46 -4.08 7.91
N ASN A 71 11.69 -5.02 7.39
CA ASN A 71 11.30 -6.23 8.11
C ASN A 71 10.85 -7.29 7.12
N ARG A 72 11.66 -8.34 7.00
CA ARG A 72 11.51 -9.45 6.05
C ARG A 72 10.42 -10.44 6.42
N THR A 73 9.98 -10.46 7.67
CA THR A 73 8.94 -11.40 8.12
C THR A 73 7.53 -10.88 7.87
N VAL A 74 7.40 -9.59 7.52
CA VAL A 74 6.11 -8.93 7.32
C VAL A 74 5.77 -8.87 5.83
N GLN A 75 4.63 -9.46 5.46
CA GLN A 75 4.08 -9.27 4.12
C GLN A 75 3.65 -7.81 3.95
N ARG A 76 4.14 -7.15 2.89
CA ARG A 76 3.73 -5.77 2.55
C ARG A 76 2.44 -5.83 1.75
N ILE A 77 1.35 -5.35 2.38
CA ILE A 77 0.00 -5.35 1.81
C ILE A 77 -0.48 -3.91 1.63
N LEU A 78 -0.95 -3.58 0.43
CA LEU A 78 -1.65 -2.34 0.13
C LEU A 78 -3.10 -2.66 -0.26
N LEU A 79 -4.03 -2.15 0.53
CA LEU A 79 -5.45 -2.13 0.23
C LEU A 79 -5.76 -0.82 -0.47
N SER A 80 -6.29 -0.88 -1.68
CA SER A 80 -6.75 0.31 -2.40
C SER A 80 -8.22 0.21 -2.72
N GLN A 81 -8.94 1.32 -2.58
CA GLN A 81 -10.28 1.49 -3.09
C GLN A 81 -10.28 2.60 -4.12
N ASP A 82 -10.79 2.31 -5.32
CA ASP A 82 -11.02 3.28 -6.38
C ASP A 82 -12.51 3.32 -6.67
N ARG A 83 -13.18 4.40 -6.27
CA ARG A 83 -14.65 4.52 -6.31
C ARG A 83 -15.34 3.33 -5.63
N ASP A 84 -15.97 2.45 -6.40
CA ASP A 84 -16.75 1.30 -5.93
C ASP A 84 -16.00 -0.04 -6.03
N GLU A 85 -14.71 0.00 -6.38
CA GLU A 85 -13.86 -1.17 -6.55
C GLU A 85 -12.75 -1.21 -5.50
N ILE A 86 -12.60 -2.34 -4.82
CA ILE A 86 -11.53 -2.61 -3.85
C ILE A 86 -10.52 -3.57 -4.47
N TYR A 87 -9.25 -3.36 -4.16
CA TYR A 87 -8.12 -4.16 -4.56
C TYR A 87 -7.21 -4.48 -3.37
N ILE A 88 -6.53 -5.63 -3.44
CA ILE A 88 -5.50 -6.04 -2.50
C ILE A 88 -4.22 -6.24 -3.30
N SER A 89 -3.14 -5.56 -2.92
CA SER A 89 -1.84 -5.66 -3.57
C SER A 89 -0.79 -6.21 -2.63
N PHE A 90 -0.04 -7.20 -3.09
CA PHE A 90 1.07 -7.82 -2.36
C PHE A 90 2.38 -7.47 -3.06
N ALA A 91 3.34 -6.96 -2.30
CA ALA A 91 4.69 -6.78 -2.81
C ALA A 91 5.55 -8.02 -2.50
N GLU A 92 6.21 -8.49 -3.55
CA GLU A 92 7.16 -9.60 -3.54
C GLU A 92 8.50 -9.09 -4.03
N TYR A 93 9.55 -9.36 -3.27
CA TYR A 93 10.91 -8.94 -3.55
C TYR A 93 11.90 -9.85 -2.83
N ASP A 94 13.10 -9.96 -3.38
CA ASP A 94 14.16 -10.77 -2.77
C ASP A 94 15.05 -9.95 -1.82
N ASN A 95 15.95 -10.66 -1.13
CA ASN A 95 16.90 -10.05 -0.21
C ASN A 95 17.88 -9.09 -0.90
N ASN A 96 18.18 -9.33 -2.18
CA ASN A 96 19.11 -8.52 -2.95
C ASN A 96 18.48 -7.16 -3.26
N TRP A 97 17.20 -7.14 -3.59
CA TRP A 97 16.41 -5.94 -3.83
C TRP A 97 16.24 -5.10 -2.57
N GLU A 98 15.93 -5.70 -1.42
CA GLU A 98 15.87 -4.94 -0.16
C GLU A 98 17.25 -4.37 0.22
N THR A 99 18.32 -5.16 0.08
CA THR A 99 19.69 -4.68 0.33
C THR A 99 20.05 -3.53 -0.59
N TYR A 100 19.68 -3.62 -1.87
CA TYR A 100 19.83 -2.54 -2.84
C TYR A 100 19.04 -1.30 -2.42
N LEU A 101 17.76 -1.44 -2.06
CA LEU A 101 16.91 -0.33 -1.67
C LEU A 101 17.46 0.43 -0.44
N CYS A 102 17.99 -0.29 0.54
CA CYS A 102 18.47 0.29 1.79
C CYS A 102 19.90 0.81 1.71
N SER A 103 20.78 0.20 0.91
CA SER A 103 22.22 0.49 0.94
C SER A 103 22.82 0.93 -0.40
N GLY A 104 22.15 0.66 -1.53
CA GLY A 104 22.67 0.89 -2.88
C GLY A 104 23.81 -0.06 -3.31
N LYS A 105 24.15 -1.08 -2.52
CA LYS A 105 25.39 -1.88 -2.69
C LYS A 105 25.26 -3.19 -3.49
N VAL A 106 24.17 -3.39 -4.23
CA VAL A 106 23.97 -4.62 -5.03
C VAL A 106 23.76 -4.25 -6.49
N ALA A 107 24.71 -4.65 -7.35
CA ALA A 107 24.68 -4.32 -8.78
C ALA A 107 23.57 -5.04 -9.56
N ASN A 108 23.18 -6.25 -9.13
CA ASN A 108 22.18 -7.09 -9.78
C ASN A 108 21.04 -7.46 -8.81
N ALA A 109 20.48 -6.46 -8.13
CA ALA A 109 19.21 -6.67 -7.44
C ALA A 109 18.13 -6.97 -8.47
N GLY A 110 17.23 -7.92 -8.17
CA GLY A 110 16.06 -8.18 -9.01
C GLY A 110 15.09 -6.98 -9.04
N PHE A 111 13.80 -7.24 -9.25
CA PHE A 111 12.76 -6.21 -9.13
C PHE A 111 11.75 -6.60 -8.06
N MET A 112 11.16 -5.61 -7.40
CA MET A 112 9.92 -5.82 -6.67
C MET A 112 8.77 -5.99 -7.66
N VAL A 113 7.99 -7.04 -7.46
CA VAL A 113 6.74 -7.30 -8.19
C VAL A 113 5.58 -7.00 -7.26
N VAL A 114 4.58 -6.25 -7.74
CA VAL A 114 3.36 -5.97 -6.99
C VAL A 114 2.19 -6.71 -7.64
N ASN A 115 1.74 -7.77 -6.99
CA ASN A 115 0.61 -8.60 -7.43
C ASN A 115 -0.69 -8.02 -6.89
N ARG A 116 -1.55 -7.49 -7.78
CA ARG A 116 -2.84 -6.90 -7.43
C ARG A 116 -3.99 -7.86 -7.75
N PHE A 117 -4.88 -8.02 -6.78
CA PHE A 117 -6.09 -8.83 -6.86
C PHE A 117 -7.34 -7.94 -6.74
N GLY A 118 -8.44 -8.36 -7.38
CA GLY A 118 -9.70 -7.63 -7.43
C GLY A 118 -10.28 -7.57 -8.85
N PRO A 119 -11.27 -6.70 -9.11
CA PRO A 119 -11.93 -5.81 -8.16
C PRO A 119 -12.99 -6.53 -7.32
N TRP A 120 -13.05 -6.23 -6.02
CA TRP A 120 -14.24 -6.49 -5.20
C TRP A 120 -15.15 -5.27 -5.24
N ARG A 121 -16.37 -5.44 -5.74
CA ARG A 121 -17.35 -4.34 -5.81
C ARG A 121 -18.07 -4.16 -4.50
N ILE A 122 -18.05 -2.93 -3.95
CA ILE A 122 -18.65 -2.62 -2.64
C ILE A 122 -20.18 -2.84 -2.59
N GLY A 123 -20.85 -2.68 -3.73
CA GLY A 123 -22.29 -2.91 -3.85
C GLY A 123 -22.68 -4.39 -3.93
N ASN A 124 -21.72 -5.32 -3.96
CA ASN A 124 -21.99 -6.75 -4.07
C ASN A 124 -21.71 -7.47 -2.74
N VAL A 125 -22.76 -7.90 -2.06
CA VAL A 125 -22.70 -8.56 -0.74
C VAL A 125 -21.81 -9.81 -0.74
N SER A 126 -21.93 -10.66 -1.76
CA SER A 126 -21.12 -11.89 -1.86
C SER A 126 -19.64 -11.56 -2.03
N LYS A 127 -19.31 -10.56 -2.86
CA LYS A 127 -17.93 -10.09 -3.02
C LYS A 127 -17.40 -9.47 -1.73
N MET A 128 -18.20 -8.67 -1.02
CA MET A 128 -17.78 -8.07 0.25
C MET A 128 -17.59 -9.10 1.36
N ARG A 129 -18.39 -10.17 1.40
CA ARG A 129 -18.15 -11.31 2.30
C ARG A 129 -16.80 -11.98 2.00
N HIS A 130 -16.55 -12.31 0.73
CA HIS A 130 -15.28 -12.91 0.31
C HIS A 130 -14.07 -12.01 0.61
N PHE A 131 -14.19 -10.70 0.36
CA PHE A 131 -13.16 -9.73 0.73
C PHE A 131 -12.92 -9.71 2.24
N ALA A 132 -13.98 -9.67 3.05
CA ALA A 132 -13.87 -9.64 4.51
C ALA A 132 -13.19 -10.91 5.07
N GLU A 133 -13.49 -12.09 4.51
CA GLU A 133 -12.85 -13.36 4.87
C GLU A 133 -11.32 -13.30 4.63
N ILE A 134 -10.90 -12.77 3.47
CA ILE A 134 -9.48 -12.60 3.13
C ILE A 134 -8.80 -11.64 4.12
N ILE A 135 -9.38 -10.47 4.37
CA ILE A 135 -8.80 -9.48 5.29
C ILE A 135 -8.73 -10.02 6.72
N LEU A 136 -9.75 -10.76 7.16
CA LEU A 136 -9.76 -11.40 8.47
C LEU A 136 -8.61 -12.41 8.58
N ALA A 137 -8.40 -13.27 7.57
CA ALA A 137 -7.31 -14.23 7.55
C ALA A 137 -5.93 -13.56 7.68
N PHE A 138 -5.72 -12.41 7.02
CA PHE A 138 -4.46 -11.64 7.17
C PHE A 138 -4.33 -10.92 8.52
N SER A 139 -5.45 -10.51 9.11
CA SER A 139 -5.45 -9.79 10.39
C SER A 139 -5.16 -10.69 11.58
N LEU A 140 -5.43 -12.00 11.45
CA LEU A 140 -5.20 -13.00 12.49
C LEU A 140 -3.78 -13.61 12.46
N LYS A 141 -2.93 -13.18 11.52
CA LYS A 141 -1.54 -13.64 11.36
C LYS A 141 -0.54 -12.64 11.96
#